data_AF-A0A2M7KDF9-F1
#
_entry.id   AF-A0A2M7KDF9-F1
#
_cell.length_a   1.000
_cell.length_b   1.000
_cell.length_c   1.000
_cell.angle_alpha   90.00
_cell.angle_beta   90.00
_cell.angle_gamma   90.00
#
_symmetry.space_group_name_H-M   'P 1'
#
loop_
_entity.id
_entity.type
_entity.pdbx_description
1 polymer ?
#
loop_
_entity_poly.entity_id
_entity_poly.type
_entity_poly.pdbx_seq_one_letter_code
_entity_poly.pdbx_strand_id
1 'polypeptide(L)'
;MLEYCYTKEAIAILFSNKIGTASNGTSPLGNGAAGIIISNKSKYNKIGEPTKGNIIAFNDTVGIVIADTNSMYNTFSANIIYNNTQMGIDLFPFGVNPNDAGDNDMGCNELMNFPEISSVVYDNGSGITFFDGTMDYSINGGPTGIKIELFKSDGANTFNHGDAIAYLGSTTVDGFGNWTFNCSGLTSSDIVTATATDLNGNSSEFALNSNIVTSITETNNNDISVFPNPTNDFVYIKGLSQNSELIITDCTGRELINQKTNNNVLINLTNVPSGMYILNVVTENKQIAKFKLIKL
;
A
#
# COMPACT_ATOMS: atom_id res chain seq x y z
N MET A 1 26.01 4.63 22.27
CA MET A 1 26.70 5.92 22.17
C MET A 1 25.62 6.91 21.77
N LEU A 2 25.20 7.80 22.67
CA LEU A 2 24.14 8.77 22.38
C LEU A 2 24.73 9.86 21.49
N GLU A 3 24.25 9.97 20.26
CA GLU A 3 24.69 11.01 19.33
C GLU A 3 23.74 12.20 19.45
N TYR A 4 24.14 13.19 20.26
CA TYR A 4 23.43 14.47 20.35
C TYR A 4 24.03 15.42 19.32
N CYS A 5 23.32 15.68 18.23
CA CYS A 5 23.75 16.66 17.23
C CYS A 5 23.23 18.06 17.63
N TYR A 6 24.14 18.93 18.08
CA TYR A 6 23.86 20.35 18.33
C TYR A 6 24.89 21.21 17.59
N THR A 7 24.51 21.85 16.48
CA THR A 7 25.18 23.06 15.96
C THR A 7 24.25 23.90 15.09
N LYS A 8 24.27 25.24 15.30
CA LYS A 8 23.68 26.25 14.41
C LYS A 8 24.38 26.16 13.05
N GLU A 9 23.64 25.80 11.99
CA GLU A 9 24.09 25.76 10.57
C GLU A 9 24.92 24.55 10.12
N ALA A 10 24.89 23.40 10.82
CA ALA A 10 25.38 22.15 10.23
C ALA A 10 24.23 21.27 9.75
N ILE A 11 24.34 20.78 8.52
CA ILE A 11 23.48 19.72 8.00
C ILE A 11 23.95 18.39 8.60
N ALA A 12 23.10 17.72 9.37
CA ALA A 12 23.38 16.36 9.83
C ALA A 12 22.98 15.36 8.74
N ILE A 13 23.87 14.40 8.49
CA ILE A 13 23.66 13.29 7.56
C ILE A 13 23.87 11.99 8.33
N LEU A 14 22.79 11.25 8.59
CA LEU A 14 22.82 9.99 9.34
C LEU A 14 22.40 8.86 8.42
N PHE A 15 23.33 7.97 8.08
CA PHE A 15 23.09 6.80 7.23
C PHE A 15 23.66 5.53 7.86
N SER A 16 23.00 4.38 7.61
CA SER A 16 23.44 3.05 8.04
C SER A 16 23.69 2.89 9.55
N ASN A 17 23.03 3.69 10.39
CA ASN A 17 23.10 3.57 11.84
C ASN A 17 22.11 2.52 12.37
N LYS A 18 22.40 2.02 13.57
CA LYS A 18 21.53 1.13 14.35
C LYS A 18 21.21 1.82 15.67
N ILE A 19 19.95 2.21 15.85
CA ILE A 19 19.47 3.05 16.96
C ILE A 19 18.40 2.26 17.71
N GLY A 20 18.56 2.16 19.04
CA GLY A 20 17.71 1.36 19.94
C GLY A 20 17.88 -0.17 19.82
N THR A 21 18.75 -0.64 18.91
CA THR A 21 19.08 -2.05 18.70
C THR A 21 20.52 -2.38 19.10
N ALA A 22 20.79 -3.66 19.37
CA ALA A 22 22.15 -4.17 19.51
C ALA A 22 22.88 -4.22 18.14
N SER A 23 24.17 -4.60 18.15
CA SER A 23 24.99 -4.66 16.93
C SER A 23 24.44 -5.60 15.84
N ASN A 24 23.58 -6.56 16.20
CA ASN A 24 22.87 -7.41 15.24
C ASN A 24 21.73 -6.70 14.51
N GLY A 25 21.23 -5.57 15.01
CA GLY A 25 20.14 -4.79 14.43
C GLY A 25 18.73 -5.31 14.73
N THR A 26 18.60 -6.31 15.60
CA THR A 26 17.29 -6.95 15.92
C THR A 26 17.07 -7.16 17.42
N SER A 27 18.11 -7.24 18.23
CA SER A 27 17.94 -7.34 19.69
C SER A 27 17.64 -5.96 20.29
N PRO A 28 16.63 -5.85 21.16
CA PRO A 28 16.25 -4.58 21.78
C PRO A 28 17.30 -4.13 22.79
N LEU A 29 17.73 -2.87 22.71
CA LEU A 29 18.50 -2.19 23.76
C LEU A 29 17.71 -1.04 24.38
N GLY A 30 16.83 -0.40 23.62
CA GLY A 30 16.18 0.84 24.04
C GLY A 30 17.15 2.01 24.15
N ASN A 31 16.61 3.19 24.40
CA ASN A 31 17.42 4.40 24.58
C ASN A 31 16.84 5.42 25.59
N GLY A 32 15.72 5.10 26.22
CA GLY A 32 14.99 5.94 27.18
C GLY A 32 14.24 7.13 26.55
N ALA A 33 14.19 7.25 25.22
CA ALA A 33 13.71 8.43 24.50
C ALA A 33 13.23 8.08 23.08
N ALA A 34 13.12 9.10 22.21
CA ALA A 34 12.97 8.88 20.77
C ALA A 34 14.31 8.46 20.15
N GLY A 35 14.27 7.72 19.04
CA GLY A 35 15.47 7.28 18.32
C GLY A 35 16.31 8.44 17.81
N ILE A 36 15.67 9.34 17.05
CA ILE A 36 16.26 10.56 16.50
C ILE A 36 15.33 11.73 16.82
N ILE A 37 15.89 12.81 17.36
CA ILE A 37 15.17 14.05 17.65
C ILE A 37 15.77 15.17 16.81
N ILE A 38 14.93 15.83 16.01
CA ILE A 38 15.27 17.03 15.26
C ILE A 38 14.57 18.22 15.92
N SER A 39 15.33 19.23 16.32
CA SER A 39 14.80 20.39 17.04
C SER A 39 15.69 21.62 16.86
N ASN A 40 15.33 22.73 17.52
CA ASN A 40 16.00 24.02 17.49
C ASN A 40 16.06 24.67 16.11
N LYS A 41 14.95 24.58 15.34
CA LYS A 41 14.84 25.14 13.98
C LYS A 41 15.85 24.55 12.99
N SER A 42 16.20 23.28 13.18
CA SER A 42 17.17 22.57 12.34
C SER A 42 16.61 22.30 10.96
N LYS A 43 17.43 22.47 9.92
CA LYS A 43 16.99 22.33 8.53
C LYS A 43 17.94 21.49 7.70
N TYR A 44 17.42 20.91 6.62
CA TYR A 44 18.17 20.19 5.60
C TYR A 44 18.87 18.90 6.07
N ASN A 45 18.50 18.37 7.23
CA ASN A 45 19.05 17.11 7.72
C ASN A 45 18.60 15.95 6.84
N LYS A 46 19.46 14.96 6.66
CA LYS A 46 19.19 13.75 5.88
C LYS A 46 19.32 12.52 6.76
N ILE A 47 18.21 11.87 7.02
CA ILE A 47 18.13 10.66 7.81
C ILE A 47 17.81 9.50 6.87
N GLY A 48 18.82 8.71 6.53
CA GLY A 48 18.70 7.61 5.60
C GLY A 48 18.72 8.03 4.13
N GLU A 49 19.10 7.08 3.27
CA GLU A 49 19.01 7.18 1.81
C GLU A 49 18.82 5.75 1.26
N PRO A 50 18.33 5.57 0.02
CA PRO A 50 18.21 4.25 -0.59
C PRO A 50 19.52 3.48 -0.47
N THR A 51 19.47 2.22 -0.05
CA THR A 51 20.61 1.34 0.27
C THR A 51 21.43 1.68 1.52
N LYS A 52 21.24 2.86 2.13
CA LYS A 52 21.92 3.26 3.38
C LYS A 52 20.95 3.77 4.46
N GLY A 53 19.73 3.25 4.47
CA GLY A 53 18.75 3.50 5.52
C GLY A 53 19.29 3.15 6.91
N ASN A 54 18.81 3.87 7.93
CA ASN A 54 19.09 3.51 9.32
C ASN A 54 18.12 2.42 9.79
N ILE A 55 18.51 1.66 10.80
CA ILE A 55 17.62 0.79 11.58
C ILE A 55 17.31 1.52 12.88
N ILE A 56 16.05 1.86 13.10
CA ILE A 56 15.58 2.67 14.24
C ILE A 56 14.44 1.91 14.92
N ALA A 57 14.78 1.15 15.96
CA ALA A 57 13.81 0.24 16.57
C ALA A 57 13.97 0.13 18.08
N PHE A 58 12.89 -0.27 18.75
CA PHE A 58 12.85 -0.49 20.21
C PHE A 58 13.14 0.76 21.04
N ASN A 59 12.95 1.97 20.50
CA ASN A 59 13.08 3.20 21.27
C ASN A 59 11.82 3.41 22.14
N ASP A 60 12.00 4.05 23.29
CA ASP A 60 10.96 4.15 24.32
C ASP A 60 9.83 5.15 23.97
N THR A 61 9.98 5.94 22.90
CA THR A 61 8.90 6.75 22.32
C THR A 61 8.77 6.58 20.81
N VAL A 62 9.21 7.58 20.02
CA VAL A 62 9.08 7.66 18.57
C VAL A 62 10.39 7.24 17.90
N GLY A 63 10.34 6.66 16.70
CA GLY A 63 11.54 6.40 15.91
C GLY A 63 12.29 7.69 15.52
N ILE A 64 11.67 8.53 14.71
CA ILE A 64 12.16 9.87 14.33
C ILE A 64 11.10 10.91 14.72
N VAL A 65 11.48 11.94 15.45
CA VAL A 65 10.58 13.05 15.79
C VAL A 65 11.18 14.40 15.39
N ILE A 66 10.37 15.26 14.76
CA ILE A 66 10.66 16.69 14.73
C ILE A 66 9.90 17.38 15.86
N ALA A 67 10.62 17.84 16.88
CA ALA A 67 10.06 18.25 18.18
C ALA A 67 9.81 19.76 18.31
N ASP A 68 9.76 20.51 17.21
CA ASP A 68 9.39 21.92 17.19
C ASP A 68 8.67 22.29 15.88
N THR A 69 8.15 23.51 15.77
CA THR A 69 7.38 23.96 14.60
C THR A 69 8.21 24.57 13.47
N ASN A 70 9.53 24.71 13.62
CA ASN A 70 10.35 25.54 12.72
C ASN A 70 11.52 24.78 12.07
N SER A 71 11.67 23.50 12.41
CA SER A 71 12.62 22.59 11.79
C SER A 71 12.00 22.05 10.49
N MET A 72 12.54 22.49 9.35
CA MET A 72 11.94 22.27 8.02
C MET A 72 12.97 21.69 7.06
N TYR A 73 12.51 21.15 5.93
CA TYR A 73 13.35 20.61 4.86
C TYR A 73 14.20 19.41 5.32
N ASN A 74 13.72 18.64 6.29
CA ASN A 74 14.43 17.47 6.80
C ASN A 74 13.92 16.21 6.10
N THR A 75 14.82 15.52 5.40
CA THR A 75 14.49 14.36 4.57
C THR A 75 14.68 13.06 5.34
N PHE A 76 13.66 12.20 5.31
CA PHE A 76 13.68 10.84 5.82
C PHE A 76 13.59 9.89 4.64
N SER A 77 14.57 8.99 4.48
CA SER A 77 14.55 8.09 3.33
C SER A 77 15.04 6.69 3.62
N ALA A 78 14.28 5.70 3.16
CA ALA A 78 14.59 4.27 3.23
C ALA A 78 14.98 3.75 4.64
N ASN A 79 14.57 4.42 5.71
CA ASN A 79 14.81 3.96 7.08
C ASN A 79 13.91 2.76 7.39
N ILE A 80 14.45 1.79 8.13
CA ILE A 80 13.70 0.68 8.70
C ILE A 80 13.38 1.06 10.15
N ILE A 81 12.12 1.36 10.41
CA ILE A 81 11.64 1.94 11.67
C ILE A 81 10.54 1.05 12.21
N TYR A 82 10.77 0.36 13.32
CA TYR A 82 9.79 -0.61 13.84
C TYR A 82 9.90 -0.84 15.34
N ASN A 83 8.83 -1.35 15.97
CA ASN A 83 8.80 -1.68 17.39
C ASN A 83 9.24 -0.53 18.32
N ASN A 84 8.98 0.72 17.95
CA ASN A 84 9.08 1.85 18.87
C ASN A 84 7.76 1.93 19.66
N THR A 85 7.78 2.34 20.92
CA THR A 85 6.58 2.25 21.77
C THR A 85 5.44 3.20 21.38
N GLN A 86 5.70 4.21 20.55
CA GLN A 86 4.70 5.15 20.03
C GLN A 86 4.61 5.10 18.50
N MET A 87 5.13 6.11 17.79
CA MET A 87 5.06 6.23 16.33
C MET A 87 6.42 5.97 15.67
N GLY A 88 6.41 5.58 14.39
CA GLY A 88 7.65 5.46 13.63
C GLY A 88 8.27 6.83 13.32
N ILE A 89 7.45 7.72 12.76
CA ILE A 89 7.80 9.12 12.45
C ILE A 89 6.69 10.00 13.03
N ASP A 90 7.08 11.07 13.72
CA ASP A 90 6.16 12.06 14.29
C ASP A 90 6.64 13.48 13.94
N LEU A 91 5.74 14.29 13.40
CA LEU A 91 5.94 15.71 13.15
C LEU A 91 5.13 16.49 14.20
N PHE A 92 5.79 17.38 14.94
CA PHE A 92 5.10 18.16 15.97
C PHE A 92 3.90 18.94 15.38
N PRO A 93 2.70 18.85 15.99
CA PRO A 93 2.41 18.27 17.31
C PRO A 93 2.24 16.75 17.31
N PHE A 94 2.56 16.11 18.44
CA PHE A 94 2.48 14.66 18.59
C PHE A 94 1.15 14.06 18.15
N GLY A 95 1.24 12.97 17.39
CA GLY A 95 0.12 12.24 16.81
C GLY A 95 0.03 12.47 15.31
N VAL A 96 -0.69 11.56 14.64
CA VAL A 96 -0.88 11.61 13.18
C VAL A 96 -1.44 12.97 12.76
N ASN A 97 -0.67 13.72 11.97
CA ASN A 97 -1.13 15.00 11.45
C ASN A 97 -2.16 14.79 10.32
N PRO A 98 -3.23 15.59 10.23
CA PRO A 98 -4.19 15.47 9.13
C PRO A 98 -3.58 15.74 7.76
N ASN A 99 -4.11 15.10 6.72
CA ASN A 99 -3.90 15.58 5.35
C ASN A 99 -4.86 16.74 5.06
N ASP A 100 -4.34 17.93 4.77
CA ASP A 100 -5.14 19.12 4.52
C ASP A 100 -5.22 19.48 3.01
N ALA A 101 -6.41 19.87 2.55
CA ALA A 101 -6.69 20.09 1.14
C ALA A 101 -6.01 21.34 0.57
N GLY A 102 -5.15 21.18 -0.45
CA GLY A 102 -4.54 22.29 -1.20
C GLY A 102 -3.42 23.03 -0.47
N ASP A 103 -2.70 22.29 0.40
CA ASP A 103 -1.59 22.66 1.31
C ASP A 103 -1.07 24.11 1.22
N ASN A 104 -1.19 24.82 2.35
CA ASN A 104 -0.48 26.07 2.69
C ASN A 104 0.11 25.92 4.10
N ASP A 105 0.48 24.70 4.49
CA ASP A 105 0.69 24.37 5.89
C ASP A 105 1.97 24.99 6.46
N MET A 106 1.89 25.36 7.74
CA MET A 106 2.98 25.95 8.49
C MET A 106 3.34 25.02 9.63
N GLY A 107 4.61 24.63 9.74
CA GLY A 107 5.08 23.77 10.82
C GLY A 107 6.38 23.08 10.46
N CYS A 108 6.76 22.07 11.25
CA CYS A 108 7.93 21.29 10.92
C CYS A 108 7.70 20.51 9.63
N ASN A 109 8.73 20.49 8.79
CA ASN A 109 8.63 19.96 7.44
C ASN A 109 7.40 20.45 6.66
N GLU A 110 6.97 21.69 6.92
CA GLU A 110 5.75 22.27 6.32
C GLU A 110 4.50 21.39 6.55
N LEU A 111 4.51 20.53 7.58
CA LEU A 111 3.51 19.51 7.87
C LEU A 111 3.10 18.71 6.64
N MET A 112 4.09 18.31 5.84
CA MET A 112 3.85 17.61 4.58
C MET A 112 2.84 16.47 4.74
N ASN A 113 1.76 16.54 3.96
CA ASN A 113 0.78 15.47 3.79
C ASN A 113 1.46 14.13 3.49
N PHE A 114 0.92 13.03 3.98
CA PHE A 114 1.38 11.68 3.60
C PHE A 114 0.60 11.14 2.40
N PRO A 115 1.18 10.17 1.65
CA PRO A 115 0.50 9.56 0.51
C PRO A 115 -0.78 8.83 0.93
N GLU A 116 -1.83 8.90 0.12
CA GLU A 116 -3.01 8.04 0.27
C GLU A 116 -2.88 6.82 -0.64
N ILE A 117 -2.86 5.62 -0.04
CA ILE A 117 -2.81 4.36 -0.78
C ILE A 117 -4.25 3.95 -1.12
N SER A 118 -4.67 4.17 -2.36
CA SER A 118 -6.05 3.88 -2.80
C SER A 118 -6.28 2.39 -3.09
N SER A 119 -5.28 1.68 -3.59
CA SER A 119 -5.40 0.27 -3.97
C SER A 119 -4.06 -0.45 -3.84
N VAL A 120 -4.08 -1.67 -3.29
CA VAL A 120 -2.93 -2.58 -3.27
C VAL A 120 -3.39 -3.98 -3.64
N VAL A 121 -2.99 -4.43 -4.82
CA VAL A 121 -3.50 -5.65 -5.42
C VAL A 121 -2.37 -6.62 -5.71
N TYR A 122 -2.42 -7.81 -5.11
CA TYR A 122 -1.49 -8.90 -5.41
C TYR A 122 -2.05 -9.80 -6.51
N ASP A 123 -1.30 -9.92 -7.61
CA ASP A 123 -1.58 -10.87 -8.67
C ASP A 123 -0.82 -12.17 -8.44
N ASN A 124 -1.54 -13.23 -8.04
CA ASN A 124 -0.99 -14.57 -7.84
C ASN A 124 -0.34 -15.15 -9.11
N GLY A 125 -0.79 -14.75 -10.30
CA GLY A 125 -0.27 -15.29 -11.56
C GLY A 125 1.14 -14.79 -11.88
N SER A 126 1.38 -13.50 -11.66
CA SER A 126 2.70 -12.88 -11.90
C SER A 126 3.59 -12.82 -10.65
N GLY A 127 3.01 -12.94 -9.44
CA GLY A 127 3.71 -12.70 -8.18
C GLY A 127 4.05 -11.23 -7.95
N ILE A 128 3.36 -10.32 -8.66
CA ILE A 128 3.56 -8.87 -8.57
C ILE A 128 2.42 -8.25 -7.77
N THR A 129 2.79 -7.31 -6.90
CA THR A 129 1.83 -6.42 -6.23
C THR A 129 1.82 -5.07 -6.93
N PHE A 130 0.63 -4.60 -7.30
CA PHE A 130 0.38 -3.30 -7.89
C PHE A 130 -0.20 -2.35 -6.86
N PHE A 131 0.28 -1.12 -6.89
CA PHE A 131 -0.11 -0.05 -5.99
C PHE A 131 -0.62 1.13 -6.81
N ASP A 132 -1.76 1.66 -6.41
CA ASP A 132 -2.30 2.91 -6.90
C ASP A 132 -2.59 3.82 -5.71
N GLY A 133 -2.30 5.10 -5.87
CA GLY A 133 -2.61 6.07 -4.84
C GLY A 133 -2.57 7.50 -5.33
N THR A 134 -2.89 8.39 -4.41
CA THR A 134 -2.93 9.82 -4.60
C THR A 134 -2.03 10.52 -3.61
N MET A 135 -1.64 11.73 -3.95
CA MET A 135 -0.90 12.64 -3.09
C MET A 135 -1.64 13.97 -3.11
N ASP A 136 -2.00 14.46 -1.94
CA ASP A 136 -2.46 15.84 -1.77
C ASP A 136 -1.25 16.74 -1.51
N TYR A 137 -1.13 17.87 -2.20
CA TYR A 137 0.09 18.69 -2.23
C TYR A 137 -0.25 20.19 -2.35
N SER A 138 0.64 21.07 -1.88
CA SER A 138 0.52 22.51 -2.06
C SER A 138 0.59 22.93 -3.52
N ILE A 139 -0.27 23.87 -3.89
CA ILE A 139 -0.30 24.47 -5.22
C ILE A 139 1.03 25.18 -5.58
N ASN A 140 1.83 25.54 -4.58
CA ASN A 140 3.11 26.26 -4.72
C ASN A 140 4.32 25.32 -4.92
N GLY A 141 4.19 24.03 -4.60
CA GLY A 141 5.23 23.01 -4.85
C GLY A 141 5.00 22.21 -6.13
N GLY A 142 3.73 22.03 -6.53
CA GLY A 142 3.34 21.15 -7.63
C GLY A 142 3.56 19.67 -7.28
N PRO A 143 2.85 18.72 -7.93
CA PRO A 143 2.99 17.31 -7.57
C PRO A 143 4.25 16.69 -8.17
N THR A 144 4.68 17.21 -9.33
CA THR A 144 5.75 16.65 -10.12
C THR A 144 7.07 16.72 -9.37
N GLY A 145 7.61 15.55 -9.04
CA GLY A 145 8.89 15.42 -8.33
C GLY A 145 8.75 15.12 -6.83
N ILE A 146 7.53 15.08 -6.28
CA ILE A 146 7.30 14.47 -4.96
C ILE A 146 7.65 12.98 -5.07
N LYS A 147 8.55 12.53 -4.20
CA LYS A 147 8.95 11.13 -4.11
C LYS A 147 8.06 10.42 -3.11
N ILE A 148 7.50 9.29 -3.52
CA ILE A 148 6.74 8.39 -2.65
C ILE A 148 7.63 7.18 -2.36
N GLU A 149 7.87 6.87 -1.09
CA GLU A 149 8.62 5.70 -0.65
C GLU A 149 7.70 4.68 0.00
N LEU A 150 7.78 3.42 -0.42
CA LEU A 150 6.87 2.35 -0.02
C LEU A 150 7.58 1.37 0.88
N PHE A 151 6.87 0.92 1.92
CA PHE A 151 7.41 0.05 2.95
C PHE A 151 6.44 -1.07 3.29
N LYS A 152 6.98 -2.21 3.70
CA LYS A 152 6.22 -3.23 4.42
C LYS A 152 6.07 -2.78 5.86
N SER A 153 4.85 -2.89 6.38
CA SER A 153 4.49 -2.65 7.79
C SER A 153 4.20 -3.99 8.48
N ASP A 154 4.40 -4.03 9.79
CA ASP A 154 3.95 -5.14 10.64
C ASP A 154 2.54 -4.91 11.23
N GLY A 155 1.95 -3.72 11.00
CA GLY A 155 0.64 -3.34 11.51
C GLY A 155 0.54 -3.29 13.04
N ALA A 156 1.67 -3.31 13.76
CA ALA A 156 1.68 -3.37 15.22
C ALA A 156 1.40 -2.00 15.87
N ASN A 157 1.57 -0.91 15.11
CA ASN A 157 1.40 0.45 15.60
C ASN A 157 -0.09 0.77 15.90
N THR A 158 -0.38 1.28 17.10
CA THR A 158 -1.75 1.62 17.53
C THR A 158 -2.40 2.76 16.76
N PHE A 159 -1.60 3.62 16.11
CA PHE A 159 -2.09 4.68 15.24
C PHE A 159 -2.46 4.16 13.84
N ASN A 160 -2.08 2.93 13.50
CA ASN A 160 -2.25 2.32 12.18
C ASN A 160 -1.53 3.08 11.03
N HIS A 161 -0.46 3.81 11.35
CA HIS A 161 0.40 4.50 10.40
C HIS A 161 1.84 3.98 10.59
N GLY A 162 2.38 3.28 9.59
CA GLY A 162 3.60 2.50 9.77
C GLY A 162 3.38 1.29 10.70
N ASP A 163 4.38 0.62 11.22
CA ASP A 163 5.83 0.81 11.10
C ASP A 163 6.38 0.50 9.69
N ALA A 164 7.70 0.57 9.50
CA ALA A 164 8.41 0.23 8.28
C ALA A 164 9.48 -0.86 8.56
N ILE A 165 9.11 -2.13 8.39
CA ILE A 165 9.99 -3.28 8.61
C ILE A 165 10.82 -3.67 7.39
N ALA A 166 10.45 -3.22 6.19
CA ALA A 166 11.23 -3.39 4.97
C ALA A 166 10.95 -2.27 3.97
N TYR A 167 11.98 -1.78 3.28
CA TYR A 167 11.85 -0.85 2.17
C TYR A 167 11.54 -1.62 0.87
N LEU A 168 10.50 -1.19 0.15
CA LEU A 168 10.03 -1.85 -1.08
C LEU A 168 10.53 -1.13 -2.33
N GLY A 169 10.71 0.19 -2.25
CA GLY A 169 11.13 1.03 -3.36
C GLY A 169 10.50 2.41 -3.31
N SER A 170 10.60 3.13 -4.42
CA SER A 170 10.03 4.46 -4.55
C SER A 170 9.46 4.72 -5.94
N THR A 171 8.51 5.64 -6.01
CA THR A 171 7.96 6.20 -7.25
C THR A 171 7.85 7.73 -7.13
N THR A 172 7.37 8.38 -8.17
CA THR A 172 7.11 9.82 -8.18
C THR A 172 5.65 10.10 -8.53
N VAL A 173 5.12 11.19 -7.99
CA VAL A 173 3.76 11.66 -8.29
C VAL A 173 3.73 12.32 -9.68
N ASP A 174 2.66 12.06 -10.43
CA ASP A 174 2.40 12.66 -11.74
C ASP A 174 1.81 14.07 -11.63
N GLY A 175 1.61 14.73 -12.78
CA GLY A 175 1.06 16.09 -12.84
C GLY A 175 -0.36 16.26 -12.28
N PHE A 176 -1.06 15.16 -11.99
CA PHE A 176 -2.43 15.12 -11.48
C PHE A 176 -2.50 14.70 -10.01
N GLY A 177 -1.36 14.50 -9.34
CA GLY A 177 -1.35 14.03 -7.96
C GLY A 177 -1.50 12.52 -7.82
N ASN A 178 -1.45 11.74 -8.91
CA ASN A 178 -1.53 10.29 -8.84
C ASN A 178 -0.13 9.67 -8.84
N TRP A 179 -0.01 8.51 -8.23
CA TRP A 179 1.21 7.71 -8.30
C TRP A 179 0.86 6.23 -8.43
N THR A 180 1.74 5.50 -9.13
CA THR A 180 1.64 4.05 -9.26
C THR A 180 2.99 3.43 -8.95
N PHE A 181 2.96 2.21 -8.43
CA PHE A 181 4.15 1.42 -8.16
C PHE A 181 3.84 -0.06 -8.30
N ASN A 182 4.86 -0.87 -8.59
CA ASN A 182 4.74 -2.30 -8.50
C ASN A 182 6.04 -2.91 -7.98
N CYS A 183 5.91 -4.00 -7.23
CA CYS A 183 7.04 -4.76 -6.74
C CYS A 183 6.70 -6.25 -6.63
N SER A 184 7.74 -7.04 -6.40
CA SER A 184 7.64 -8.46 -6.07
C SER A 184 8.09 -8.70 -4.63
N GLY A 185 7.86 -9.90 -4.10
CA GLY A 185 8.32 -10.28 -2.75
C GLY A 185 7.34 -9.93 -1.62
N LEU A 186 6.13 -9.52 -1.98
CA LEU A 186 5.00 -9.37 -1.06
C LEU A 186 4.03 -10.54 -1.22
N THR A 187 3.21 -10.73 -0.20
CA THR A 187 2.12 -11.71 -0.15
C THR A 187 0.82 -11.04 0.26
N SER A 188 -0.32 -11.67 0.01
CA SER A 188 -1.63 -11.13 0.40
C SER A 188 -1.86 -11.01 1.92
N SER A 189 -0.96 -11.51 2.75
CA SER A 189 -1.00 -11.33 4.21
C SER A 189 -0.16 -10.14 4.69
N ASP A 190 0.59 -9.49 3.79
CA ASP A 190 1.42 -8.37 4.15
C ASP A 190 0.60 -7.09 4.26
N ILE A 191 1.11 -6.17 5.09
CA ILE A 191 0.60 -4.83 5.27
C ILE A 191 1.65 -3.87 4.71
N VAL A 192 1.21 -2.77 4.11
CA VAL A 192 2.09 -1.78 3.50
C VAL A 192 1.76 -0.38 3.98
N THR A 193 2.76 0.50 3.96
CA THR A 193 2.65 1.93 4.24
C THR A 193 3.53 2.71 3.26
N ALA A 194 3.46 4.03 3.32
CA ALA A 194 4.25 4.92 2.48
C ALA A 194 4.66 6.19 3.22
N THR A 195 5.67 6.90 2.71
CA THR A 195 5.97 8.29 3.05
C THR A 195 6.10 9.12 1.77
N ALA A 196 5.91 10.43 1.89
CA ALA A 196 6.18 11.39 0.82
C ALA A 196 7.41 12.23 1.16
N THR A 197 8.10 12.73 0.15
CA THR A 197 9.12 13.75 0.29
C THR A 197 9.04 14.73 -0.87
N ASP A 198 8.91 16.02 -0.57
CA ASP A 198 8.83 17.06 -1.59
C ASP A 198 10.21 17.43 -2.17
N LEU A 199 10.22 18.36 -3.13
CA LEU A 199 11.45 18.83 -3.77
C LEU A 199 12.34 19.68 -2.85
N ASN A 200 11.79 20.26 -1.79
CA ASN A 200 12.53 21.04 -0.80
C ASN A 200 13.17 20.14 0.27
N GLY A 201 12.79 18.87 0.32
CA GLY A 201 13.28 17.86 1.24
C GLY A 201 12.44 17.70 2.51
N ASN A 202 11.24 18.28 2.57
CA ASN A 202 10.27 17.98 3.63
C ASN A 202 9.80 16.54 3.45
N SER A 203 9.81 15.74 4.51
CA SER A 203 9.23 14.39 4.51
C SER A 203 8.01 14.34 5.43
N SER A 204 7.00 13.58 5.00
CA SER A 204 5.78 13.30 5.76
C SER A 204 6.00 12.28 6.88
N GLU A 205 5.00 12.15 7.75
CA GLU A 205 4.81 10.95 8.58
C GLU A 205 4.47 9.72 7.71
N PHE A 206 4.33 8.55 8.33
CA PHE A 206 3.83 7.37 7.63
C PHE A 206 2.36 7.51 7.25
N ALA A 207 2.01 7.02 6.08
CA ALA A 207 0.63 6.87 5.62
C ALA A 207 -0.12 5.79 6.41
N LEU A 208 -1.45 5.85 6.34
CA LEU A 208 -2.34 4.81 6.84
C LEU A 208 -1.95 3.46 6.24
N ASN A 209 -1.81 2.44 7.09
CA ASN A 209 -1.50 1.09 6.66
C ASN A 209 -2.61 0.53 5.76
N SER A 210 -2.22 -0.08 4.65
CA SER A 210 -3.12 -0.71 3.70
C SER A 210 -2.88 -2.23 3.64
N ASN A 211 -3.97 -2.98 3.57
CA ASN A 211 -3.92 -4.43 3.40
C ASN A 211 -3.82 -4.78 1.91
N ILE A 212 -3.08 -5.82 1.59
CA ILE A 212 -2.98 -6.30 0.22
C ILE A 212 -4.18 -7.20 -0.08
N VAL A 213 -5.00 -6.81 -1.04
CA VAL A 213 -6.08 -7.68 -1.53
C VAL A 213 -5.56 -8.54 -2.67
N THR A 214 -5.95 -9.81 -2.72
CA THR A 214 -5.68 -10.63 -3.90
C THR A 214 -6.53 -10.13 -5.05
N SER A 215 -5.92 -9.92 -6.21
CA SER A 215 -6.68 -9.80 -7.44
C SER A 215 -7.48 -11.09 -7.62
N ILE A 216 -8.81 -10.98 -7.60
CA ILE A 216 -9.60 -11.87 -8.43
C ILE A 216 -9.49 -11.20 -9.80
N THR A 217 -8.72 -11.80 -10.71
CA THR A 217 -8.79 -11.37 -12.10
C THR A 217 -10.21 -11.67 -12.56
N GLU A 218 -11.10 -10.67 -12.50
CA GLU A 218 -12.29 -10.65 -13.33
C GLU A 218 -11.80 -10.41 -14.74
N THR A 219 -11.29 -11.47 -15.35
CA THR A 219 -11.00 -11.44 -16.77
C THR A 219 -12.37 -11.30 -17.44
N ASN A 220 -12.64 -10.12 -18.01
CA ASN A 220 -13.57 -10.01 -19.14
C ASN A 220 -12.95 -10.86 -20.25
N ASN A 221 -13.11 -12.18 -20.12
CA ASN A 221 -12.49 -13.15 -21.00
C ASN A 221 -13.29 -13.09 -22.30
N ASN A 222 -12.87 -12.22 -23.21
CA ASN A 222 -13.46 -12.08 -24.55
C ASN A 222 -13.46 -13.39 -25.35
N ASP A 223 -12.71 -14.40 -24.88
CA ASP A 223 -12.65 -15.74 -25.48
C ASP A 223 -13.80 -16.66 -25.02
N ILE A 224 -14.41 -16.40 -23.85
CA ILE A 224 -15.52 -17.21 -23.36
C ILE A 224 -16.84 -16.64 -23.88
N SER A 225 -17.54 -17.43 -24.68
CA SER A 225 -18.82 -17.05 -25.27
C SER A 225 -19.93 -17.97 -24.78
N VAL A 226 -21.07 -17.36 -24.43
CA VAL A 226 -22.22 -18.02 -23.81
C VAL A 226 -23.44 -17.78 -24.68
N PHE A 227 -23.92 -18.82 -25.35
CA PHE A 227 -25.00 -18.70 -26.34
C PHE A 227 -25.88 -19.96 -26.46
N PRO A 228 -27.17 -19.83 -26.82
CA PRO A 228 -27.89 -18.58 -26.99
C PRO A 228 -28.15 -17.91 -25.63
N ASN A 229 -28.17 -16.58 -25.62
CA ASN A 229 -28.61 -15.79 -24.48
C ASN A 229 -29.40 -14.58 -25.03
N PRO A 230 -30.72 -14.48 -24.81
CA PRO A 230 -31.58 -15.35 -23.98
C PRO A 230 -31.69 -16.81 -24.45
N THR A 231 -32.07 -17.73 -23.55
CA THR A 231 -32.21 -19.18 -23.84
C THR A 231 -33.54 -19.76 -23.36
N ASN A 232 -33.98 -20.84 -24.01
CA ASN A 232 -35.02 -21.75 -23.51
C ASN A 232 -34.36 -22.90 -22.74
N ASP A 233 -33.98 -24.00 -23.36
CA ASP A 233 -33.66 -25.19 -22.57
C ASP A 233 -32.16 -25.42 -22.33
N PHE A 234 -31.28 -24.75 -23.07
CA PHE A 234 -29.85 -25.04 -23.04
C PHE A 234 -28.99 -23.81 -23.29
N VAL A 235 -27.84 -23.73 -22.64
CA VAL A 235 -26.81 -22.73 -22.98
C VAL A 235 -25.49 -23.43 -23.29
N TYR A 236 -24.86 -23.03 -24.38
CA TYR A 236 -23.54 -23.48 -24.78
C TYR A 236 -22.49 -22.50 -24.31
N ILE A 237 -21.45 -23.03 -23.67
CA ILE A 237 -20.32 -22.25 -23.17
C ILE A 237 -19.08 -22.70 -23.93
N LYS A 238 -18.52 -21.77 -24.71
CA LYS A 238 -17.35 -21.97 -25.56
C LYS A 238 -16.17 -21.17 -25.02
N GLY A 239 -14.95 -21.63 -25.25
CA GLY A 239 -13.71 -20.94 -24.86
C GLY A 239 -13.19 -21.36 -23.48
N LEU A 240 -13.64 -22.51 -22.98
CA LEU A 240 -13.25 -23.03 -21.68
C LEU A 240 -11.86 -23.67 -21.75
N SER A 241 -11.02 -23.39 -20.75
CA SER A 241 -9.76 -24.10 -20.51
C SER A 241 -10.00 -25.42 -19.77
N GLN A 242 -8.96 -26.26 -19.69
CA GLN A 242 -9.01 -27.49 -18.88
C GLN A 242 -9.33 -27.18 -17.42
N ASN A 243 -9.98 -28.12 -16.71
CA ASN A 243 -10.36 -27.99 -15.29
C ASN A 243 -11.23 -26.76 -14.94
N SER A 244 -12.06 -26.26 -15.86
CA SER A 244 -12.99 -25.16 -15.59
C SER A 244 -14.17 -25.63 -14.74
N GLU A 245 -14.60 -24.83 -13.77
CA GLU A 245 -15.80 -25.03 -12.94
C GLU A 245 -16.86 -23.98 -13.29
N LEU A 246 -18.09 -24.43 -13.50
CA LEU A 246 -19.21 -23.62 -13.95
C LEU A 246 -20.27 -23.61 -12.85
N ILE A 247 -20.60 -22.43 -12.35
CA ILE A 247 -21.55 -22.25 -11.26
C ILE A 247 -22.65 -21.31 -11.72
N ILE A 248 -23.89 -21.81 -11.78
CA ILE A 248 -25.06 -20.99 -12.10
C ILE A 248 -25.83 -20.71 -10.82
N THR A 249 -26.04 -19.43 -10.52
CA THR A 249 -26.81 -18.97 -9.36
C THR A 249 -28.03 -18.16 -9.79
N ASP A 250 -29.09 -18.22 -9.00
CA ASP A 250 -30.22 -17.27 -9.13
C ASP A 250 -29.88 -15.89 -8.54
N CYS A 251 -30.83 -14.94 -8.66
CA CYS A 251 -30.65 -13.57 -8.17
C CYS A 251 -30.54 -13.46 -6.63
N THR A 252 -30.86 -14.53 -5.89
CA THR A 252 -30.68 -14.61 -4.43
C THR A 252 -29.32 -15.18 -4.04
N GLY A 253 -28.52 -15.60 -5.03
CA GLY A 253 -27.22 -16.24 -4.81
C GLY A 253 -27.31 -17.75 -4.55
N ARG A 254 -28.49 -18.36 -4.67
CA ARG A 254 -28.64 -19.81 -4.52
C ARG A 254 -28.06 -20.52 -5.75
N GLU A 255 -27.17 -21.46 -5.50
CA GLU A 255 -26.58 -22.34 -6.52
C GLU A 255 -27.61 -23.32 -7.08
N LEU A 256 -27.71 -23.37 -8.41
CA LEU A 256 -28.60 -24.27 -9.14
C LEU A 256 -27.83 -25.38 -9.86
N ILE A 257 -26.68 -25.03 -10.42
CA ILE A 257 -25.80 -25.94 -11.16
C ILE A 257 -24.38 -25.63 -10.74
N ASN A 258 -23.63 -26.68 -10.40
CA ASN A 258 -22.18 -26.65 -10.31
C ASN A 258 -21.62 -27.84 -11.09
N GLN A 259 -20.84 -27.54 -12.13
CA GLN A 259 -20.28 -28.54 -13.02
C GLN A 259 -18.83 -28.24 -13.37
N LYS A 260 -17.96 -29.24 -13.22
CA LYS A 260 -16.59 -29.21 -13.74
C LYS A 260 -16.52 -29.73 -15.17
N THR A 261 -15.70 -29.10 -15.99
CA THR A 261 -15.50 -29.46 -17.39
C THR A 261 -14.07 -29.19 -17.85
N ASN A 262 -13.62 -29.97 -18.84
CA ASN A 262 -12.29 -29.83 -19.44
C ASN A 262 -12.33 -29.21 -20.84
N ASN A 263 -13.52 -28.92 -21.35
CA ASN A 263 -13.75 -28.37 -22.68
C ASN A 263 -15.09 -27.62 -22.73
N ASN A 264 -15.39 -27.02 -23.88
CA ASN A 264 -16.71 -26.44 -24.18
C ASN A 264 -17.84 -27.41 -23.80
N VAL A 265 -18.93 -26.87 -23.27
CA VAL A 265 -20.01 -27.68 -22.69
C VAL A 265 -21.37 -27.09 -23.00
N LEU A 266 -22.37 -27.97 -23.11
CA LEU A 266 -23.77 -27.63 -23.18
C LEU A 266 -24.40 -27.84 -21.80
N ILE A 267 -24.92 -26.78 -21.19
CA ILE A 267 -25.61 -26.83 -19.91
C ILE A 267 -27.11 -26.94 -20.14
N ASN A 268 -27.74 -27.92 -19.49
CA ASN A 268 -29.18 -28.14 -19.53
C ASN A 268 -29.88 -27.28 -18.45
N LEU A 269 -30.82 -26.46 -18.89
CA LEU A 269 -31.64 -25.55 -18.09
C LEU A 269 -33.14 -25.88 -18.19
N THR A 270 -33.55 -27.03 -18.72
CA THR A 270 -34.97 -27.41 -18.89
C THR A 270 -35.75 -27.37 -17.57
N ASN A 271 -35.10 -27.74 -16.46
CA ASN A 271 -35.70 -27.74 -15.13
C ASN A 271 -35.46 -26.45 -14.34
N VAL A 272 -34.87 -25.42 -14.97
CA VAL A 272 -34.60 -24.12 -14.36
C VAL A 272 -35.72 -23.15 -14.75
N PRO A 273 -36.42 -22.51 -13.78
CA PRO A 273 -37.50 -21.57 -14.07
C PRO A 273 -37.05 -20.38 -14.94
N SER A 274 -37.97 -19.76 -15.66
CA SER A 274 -37.71 -18.50 -16.37
C SER A 274 -37.26 -17.40 -15.42
N GLY A 275 -36.20 -16.68 -15.77
CA GLY A 275 -35.58 -15.71 -14.87
C GLY A 275 -34.19 -15.25 -15.28
N MET A 276 -33.60 -14.38 -14.44
CA MET A 276 -32.23 -13.91 -14.58
C MET A 276 -31.31 -14.72 -13.68
N TYR A 277 -30.19 -15.18 -14.25
CA TYR A 277 -29.20 -15.99 -13.57
C TYR A 277 -27.80 -15.41 -13.79
N ILE A 278 -26.88 -15.74 -12.89
CA ILE A 278 -25.46 -15.43 -13.03
C ILE A 278 -24.73 -16.75 -13.25
N LEU A 279 -23.97 -16.83 -14.34
CA LEU A 279 -23.01 -17.90 -14.60
C LEU A 279 -21.63 -17.40 -14.21
N ASN A 280 -21.02 -18.05 -13.23
CA ASN A 280 -19.60 -17.90 -12.89
C ASN A 280 -18.82 -19.04 -13.54
N VAL A 281 -17.76 -18.69 -14.25
CA VAL A 281 -16.79 -19.64 -14.82
C VAL A 281 -15.48 -19.47 -14.08
N VAL A 282 -15.12 -20.45 -13.26
CA VAL A 282 -13.85 -20.50 -12.53
C VAL A 282 -12.86 -21.30 -13.36
N THR A 283 -11.80 -20.67 -13.83
CA THR A 283 -10.74 -21.32 -14.62
C THR A 283 -9.74 -22.05 -13.71
N GLU A 284 -8.87 -22.88 -14.30
CA GLU A 284 -7.78 -23.58 -13.58
C GLU A 284 -6.90 -22.62 -12.74
N ASN A 285 -6.65 -21.41 -13.26
CA ASN A 285 -5.87 -20.38 -12.57
C ASN A 285 -6.68 -19.62 -11.50
N LYS A 286 -7.87 -20.12 -11.13
CA LYS A 286 -8.82 -19.49 -10.20
C LYS A 286 -9.33 -18.10 -10.64
N GLN A 287 -9.19 -17.74 -11.91
CA GLN A 287 -9.82 -16.55 -12.46
C GLN A 287 -11.33 -16.80 -12.64
N ILE A 288 -12.15 -15.79 -12.34
CA ILE A 288 -13.61 -15.90 -12.40
C ILE A 288 -14.13 -15.00 -13.52
N ALA A 289 -14.78 -15.58 -14.52
CA ALA A 289 -15.53 -14.84 -15.54
C ALA A 289 -17.03 -14.91 -15.24
N LYS A 290 -17.73 -13.77 -15.29
CA LYS A 290 -19.16 -13.67 -14.93
C LYS A 290 -20.01 -13.34 -16.16
N PHE A 291 -21.09 -14.09 -16.35
CA PHE A 291 -22.04 -13.88 -17.42
C PHE A 291 -23.47 -13.76 -16.88
N LYS A 292 -24.19 -12.75 -17.33
CA LYS A 292 -25.62 -12.64 -17.10
C LYS A 292 -26.35 -13.58 -18.07
N LEU A 293 -27.15 -14.49 -17.55
CA LEU A 293 -28.01 -15.39 -18.32
C LEU A 293 -29.48 -14.99 -18.18
N ILE A 294 -30.21 -15.02 -19.31
CA ILE A 294 -31.66 -14.79 -19.35
C ILE A 294 -32.33 -16.06 -19.85
N LYS A 295 -33.11 -16.71 -18.97
CA LYS A 295 -33.95 -17.87 -19.31
C LYS A 295 -35.37 -17.37 -19.58
N LEU A 296 -35.89 -17.69 -20.77
CA LEU A 296 -37.28 -17.42 -21.18
C LEU A 296 -38.22 -18.53 -20.70
#